data_AF-A0A970C8Q0-F1
#
_entry.id   AF-A0A970C8Q0-F1
#
_cell.length_a   1.000
_cell.length_b   1.000
_cell.length_c   1.000
_cell.angle_alpha   90.00
_cell.angle_beta   90.00
_cell.angle_gamma   90.00
#
_symmetry.space_group_name_H-M   'P 1'
#
loop_
_entity.id
_entity.type
_entity.pdbx_description
1 polymer ?
#
loop_
_entity_poly.entity_id
_entity_poly.type
_entity_poly.pdbx_seq_one_letter_code
_entity_poly.pdbx_strand_id
1 'polypeptide(L)'
;MTSRYPFLLFFALAIAASWLVVVVWPHLQLGGLEPVTIEETGVVYPPIRSGEALVGAEIYRSLGCQYCHTRQVRPSTMGADIARGWGRRRTVARDYIRDQPPMLGSVRFGPDLANLGCRETNAAALLLRLYKPSAIVPLSTMPSYRHLFHVRPAPAGGSEWRNSLALRMNLSSDQGSEVIPRAEARALVSYLLSLKADELFLEAYPREDLQTTNSARGMDKARALP
;
A
#
# COMPACT_ATOMS: atom_id res chain seq x y z
N MET A 1 37.59 38.87 29.79
CA MET A 1 36.43 38.64 28.90
C MET A 1 36.77 37.47 28.00
N THR A 2 36.22 36.28 28.25
CA THR A 2 36.45 35.13 27.37
C THR A 2 35.69 35.33 26.07
N SER A 3 36.40 35.19 24.94
CA SER A 3 35.84 35.29 23.60
C SER A 3 34.71 34.26 23.44
N ARG A 4 33.50 34.70 23.10
CA ARG A 4 32.33 33.82 22.84
C ARG A 4 32.35 33.20 21.43
N TYR A 5 33.25 33.67 20.56
CA TYR A 5 33.39 33.21 19.18
C TYR A 5 33.64 31.70 19.00
N PRO A 6 34.52 31.02 19.76
CA PRO A 6 34.74 29.58 19.59
C PRO A 6 33.49 28.75 19.89
N PHE A 7 32.70 29.16 20.90
CA PHE A 7 31.45 28.49 21.24
C PHE A 7 30.40 28.64 20.12
N LEU A 8 30.22 29.86 19.60
CA LEU A 8 29.28 30.12 18.51
C LEU A 8 29.67 29.39 17.21
N LEU A 9 30.96 29.35 16.89
CA LEU A 9 31.47 28.62 15.74
C LEU A 9 31.21 27.11 15.86
N PHE A 10 31.54 26.53 17.01
CA PHE A 10 31.28 25.12 17.28
C PHE A 10 29.79 24.78 17.14
N PHE A 11 28.92 25.61 17.73
CA PHE A 11 27.48 25.41 17.65
C PHE A 11 26.96 25.48 16.21
N ALA A 12 27.42 26.46 15.42
CA ALA A 12 27.06 26.58 14.01
C ALA A 12 27.54 25.37 13.19
N LEU A 13 28.77 24.89 13.43
CA LEU A 13 29.31 23.70 12.77
C LEU A 13 28.53 22.43 13.13
N ALA A 14 28.12 22.28 14.39
CA ALA A 14 27.31 21.14 14.82
C ALA A 14 25.93 21.13 14.13
N ILE A 15 25.27 22.28 14.02
CA ILE A 15 24.00 22.42 13.28
C ILE A 15 24.22 22.12 11.80
N ALA A 16 25.26 22.69 11.18
CA ALA A 16 25.56 22.48 9.77
C ALA A 16 25.85 21.00 9.48
N ALA A 17 26.65 20.33 10.32
CA ALA A 17 26.93 18.91 10.20
C ALA A 17 25.64 18.07 10.36
N SER A 18 24.78 18.40 11.34
CA SER A 18 23.49 17.75 11.52
C SER A 18 22.60 17.90 10.28
N TRP A 19 22.48 19.10 9.72
CA TRP A 19 21.71 19.36 8.51
C TRP A 19 22.26 18.62 7.29
N LEU A 20 23.59 18.61 7.10
CA LEU A 20 24.22 17.87 6.00
C LEU A 20 23.93 16.37 6.09
N VAL A 21 24.03 15.78 7.29
CA VAL A 21 23.82 14.34 7.48
C VAL A 21 22.35 13.95 7.42
N VAL A 22 21.44 14.76 7.96
CA VAL A 22 20.01 14.41 8.08
C VAL A 22 19.22 14.80 6.84
N VAL A 23 19.62 15.87 6.13
CA VAL A 23 18.86 16.41 4.98
C VAL A 23 19.60 16.17 3.67
N VAL A 24 20.84 16.64 3.56
CA VAL A 24 21.56 16.61 2.28
C VAL A 24 21.94 15.18 1.89
N TRP A 25 22.47 14.39 2.82
CA TRP A 25 22.90 13.03 2.52
C TRP A 25 21.77 12.11 2.04
N PRO A 26 20.59 12.03 2.71
CA PRO A 26 19.47 11.23 2.19
C PRO A 26 18.93 11.77 0.86
N HIS A 27 18.94 13.10 0.65
CA HIS A 27 18.53 13.68 -0.62
C HIS A 27 19.48 13.28 -1.76
N LEU A 28 20.79 13.29 -1.55
CA LEU A 28 21.75 12.81 -2.54
C LEU A 28 21.60 11.31 -2.83
N GLN A 29 21.21 10.51 -1.82
CA GLN A 29 21.03 9.07 -1.95
C GLN A 29 19.71 8.69 -2.64
N LEU A 30 18.60 9.38 -2.31
CA LEU A 30 17.23 8.97 -2.68
C LEU A 30 16.50 9.97 -3.59
N GLY A 31 16.97 11.21 -3.67
CA GLY A 31 16.28 12.29 -4.40
C GLY A 31 16.29 12.13 -5.92
N GLY A 32 17.24 11.37 -6.46
CA GLY A 32 17.33 11.05 -7.90
C GLY A 32 16.70 9.70 -8.28
N LEU A 33 15.81 9.13 -7.45
CA LEU A 33 15.16 7.86 -7.76
C LEU A 33 14.12 8.03 -8.88
N GLU A 34 14.46 7.55 -10.07
CA GLU A 34 13.56 7.53 -11.22
C GLU A 34 12.74 6.23 -11.34
N PRO A 35 11.61 6.22 -12.06
CA PRO A 35 10.95 4.99 -12.46
C PRO A 35 11.88 4.11 -13.29
N VAL A 36 11.75 2.78 -13.16
CA VAL A 36 12.56 1.81 -13.91
C VAL A 36 11.68 0.98 -14.82
N THR A 37 12.16 0.72 -16.03
CA THR A 37 11.52 -0.22 -16.94
C THR A 37 11.98 -1.64 -16.61
N ILE A 38 11.04 -2.53 -16.39
CA ILE A 38 11.35 -3.94 -16.11
C ILE A 38 11.63 -4.63 -17.44
N GLU A 39 12.84 -5.16 -17.60
CA GLU A 39 13.29 -5.78 -18.87
C GLU A 39 12.37 -6.92 -19.34
N GLU A 40 11.84 -7.70 -18.40
CA GLU A 40 11.00 -8.87 -18.70
C GLU A 40 9.60 -8.50 -19.21
N THR A 41 9.03 -7.39 -18.75
CA THR A 41 7.64 -7.01 -19.06
C THR A 41 7.51 -5.73 -19.89
N GLY A 42 8.59 -4.94 -20.01
CA GLY A 42 8.59 -3.60 -20.60
C GLY A 42 7.79 -2.57 -19.81
N VAL A 43 7.27 -2.92 -18.63
CA VAL A 43 6.43 -2.04 -17.80
C VAL A 43 7.30 -1.10 -16.97
N VAL A 44 6.90 0.16 -16.88
CA VAL A 44 7.54 1.17 -16.03
C VAL A 44 7.01 1.09 -14.60
N TYR A 45 7.92 0.86 -13.64
CA TYR A 45 7.62 0.72 -12.22
C TYR A 45 8.14 1.90 -11.38
N PRO A 46 7.42 2.32 -10.31
CA PRO A 46 6.06 1.89 -9.92
C PRO A 46 5.05 2.34 -10.96
N PRO A 47 3.92 1.63 -11.21
CA PRO A 47 2.97 2.00 -12.26
C PRO A 47 2.34 3.38 -12.04
N ILE A 48 1.93 4.07 -13.12
CA ILE A 48 1.23 5.35 -12.99
C ILE A 48 -0.18 5.02 -12.50
N ARG A 49 -0.60 5.60 -11.38
CA ARG A 49 -2.01 5.54 -10.98
C ARG A 49 -2.81 6.43 -11.92
N SER A 50 -3.82 5.87 -12.55
CA SER A 50 -4.71 6.60 -13.47
C SER A 50 -6.18 6.44 -13.07
N GLY A 51 -7.02 7.35 -13.56
CA GLY A 51 -8.46 7.31 -13.34
C GLY A 51 -8.85 7.35 -11.86
N GLU A 52 -9.77 6.47 -11.47
CA GLU A 52 -10.37 6.45 -10.13
C GLU A 52 -9.37 6.16 -9.01
N ALA A 53 -8.23 5.51 -9.31
CA ALA A 53 -7.22 5.18 -8.30
C ALA A 53 -6.49 6.42 -7.75
N LEU A 54 -6.39 7.51 -8.51
CA LEU A 54 -5.85 8.79 -8.01
C LEU A 54 -6.80 9.43 -6.99
N VAL A 55 -8.08 9.48 -7.33
CA VAL A 55 -9.12 9.98 -6.41
C VAL A 55 -9.21 9.08 -5.17
N GLY A 56 -9.09 7.76 -5.35
CA GLY A 56 -9.06 6.80 -4.25
C GLY A 56 -7.90 6.97 -3.30
N ALA A 57 -6.73 7.39 -3.78
CA ALA A 57 -5.57 7.69 -2.95
C ALA A 57 -5.86 8.88 -2.02
N GLU A 58 -6.53 9.90 -2.52
CA GLU A 58 -6.94 11.06 -1.73
C GLU A 58 -8.03 10.69 -0.71
N ILE A 59 -9.00 9.87 -1.09
CA ILE A 59 -10.02 9.35 -0.17
C ILE A 59 -9.39 8.50 0.94
N TYR A 60 -8.41 7.66 0.60
CA TYR A 60 -7.66 6.88 1.58
C TYR A 60 -6.97 7.79 2.61
N ARG A 61 -6.44 8.93 2.16
CA ARG A 61 -5.81 9.94 3.00
C ARG A 61 -6.83 10.68 3.86
N SER A 62 -7.93 11.14 3.27
CA SER A 62 -8.97 11.91 3.97
C SER A 62 -9.71 11.09 5.03
N LEU A 63 -9.86 9.78 4.80
CA LEU A 63 -10.44 8.85 5.78
C LEU A 63 -9.45 8.43 6.87
N GLY A 64 -8.18 8.82 6.76
CA GLY A 64 -7.16 8.49 7.76
C GLY A 64 -6.80 7.01 7.79
N CYS A 65 -6.99 6.27 6.70
CA CYS A 65 -6.71 4.83 6.66
C CYS A 65 -5.25 4.52 7.04
N GLN A 66 -4.32 5.42 6.70
CA GLN A 66 -2.90 5.32 7.05
C GLN A 66 -2.61 5.28 8.57
N TYR A 67 -3.54 5.75 9.41
CA TYR A 67 -3.34 5.72 10.85
C TYR A 67 -3.40 4.31 11.42
N CYS A 68 -4.17 3.41 10.78
CA CYS A 68 -4.35 2.02 11.22
C CYS A 68 -3.61 1.03 10.32
N HIS A 69 -3.33 1.41 9.08
CA HIS A 69 -2.71 0.56 8.07
C HIS A 69 -1.40 1.16 7.57
N THR A 70 -0.33 0.43 7.79
CA THR A 70 0.95 0.74 7.17
C THR A 70 0.94 0.35 5.70
N ARG A 71 1.75 1.04 4.91
CA ARG A 71 2.21 0.60 3.60
C ARG A 71 3.73 0.53 3.68
N GLN A 72 4.26 -0.43 4.44
CA GLN A 72 5.69 -0.65 4.64
C GLN A 72 5.93 -2.11 5.07
N VAL A 73 6.11 -3.00 4.09
CA VAL A 73 6.43 -4.41 4.37
C VAL A 73 7.87 -4.48 4.87
N ARG A 74 8.06 -4.97 6.09
CA ARG A 74 9.39 -5.11 6.71
C ARG A 74 10.12 -6.34 6.16
N PRO A 75 11.47 -6.33 6.18
CA PRO A 75 12.24 -7.53 5.89
C PRO A 75 11.95 -8.64 6.91
N SER A 76 12.13 -9.88 6.48
CA SER A 76 11.95 -11.10 7.31
C SER A 76 12.75 -11.06 8.61
N THR A 77 13.91 -10.40 8.61
CA THR A 77 14.78 -10.23 9.79
C THR A 77 14.26 -9.24 10.82
N MET A 78 13.35 -8.32 10.44
CA MET A 78 12.83 -7.26 11.33
C MET A 78 11.32 -7.37 11.57
N GLY A 79 10.67 -8.40 11.04
CA GLY A 79 9.24 -8.61 11.24
C GLY A 79 8.69 -9.81 10.49
N ALA A 80 7.45 -10.18 10.85
CA ALA A 80 6.74 -11.32 10.27
C ALA A 80 5.83 -10.94 9.09
N ASP A 81 6.08 -9.82 8.41
CA ASP A 81 5.14 -9.31 7.40
C ASP A 81 5.10 -10.21 6.16
N ILE A 82 6.27 -10.68 5.73
CA ILE A 82 6.41 -11.65 4.63
C ILE A 82 5.83 -13.00 5.06
N ALA A 83 6.11 -13.47 6.28
CA ALA A 83 5.58 -14.72 6.82
C ALA A 83 4.05 -14.72 6.96
N ARG A 84 3.44 -13.56 7.25
CA ARG A 84 1.98 -13.34 7.23
C ARG A 84 1.40 -13.24 5.82
N GLY A 85 2.25 -13.29 4.79
CA GLY A 85 1.85 -13.13 3.41
C GLY A 85 1.37 -11.73 3.07
N TRP A 86 1.77 -10.69 3.81
CA TRP A 86 1.36 -9.31 3.49
C TRP A 86 2.11 -8.69 2.32
N GLY A 87 3.29 -9.24 1.99
CA GLY A 87 4.06 -8.89 0.82
C GLY A 87 5.05 -10.01 0.48
N ARG A 88 5.51 -10.01 -0.77
CA ARG A 88 6.49 -11.00 -1.26
C ARG A 88 7.93 -10.67 -0.85
N ARG A 89 8.19 -9.38 -0.61
CA ARG A 89 9.48 -8.80 -0.27
C ARG A 89 9.31 -7.54 0.57
N ARG A 90 10.38 -7.04 1.17
CA ARG A 90 10.36 -5.76 1.89
C ARG A 90 10.09 -4.60 0.93
N THR A 91 9.39 -3.58 1.39
CA THR A 91 9.21 -2.35 0.60
C THR A 91 10.49 -1.52 0.55
N VAL A 92 10.73 -0.83 -0.56
CA VAL A 92 11.90 0.04 -0.78
C VAL A 92 11.45 1.44 -1.20
N ALA A 93 12.34 2.43 -1.11
CA ALA A 93 12.01 3.82 -1.43
C ALA A 93 11.38 4.00 -2.83
N ARG A 94 11.84 3.22 -3.82
CA ARG A 94 11.33 3.25 -5.21
C ARG A 94 9.82 2.95 -5.30
N ASP A 95 9.26 2.18 -4.36
CA ASP A 95 7.83 1.84 -4.35
C ASP A 95 6.92 3.06 -4.14
N TYR A 96 7.48 4.16 -3.63
CA TYR A 96 6.74 5.36 -3.22
C TYR A 96 7.09 6.62 -4.02
N ILE A 97 7.94 6.53 -5.05
CA ILE A 97 8.39 7.73 -5.79
C ILE A 97 7.25 8.46 -6.51
N ARG A 98 6.12 7.77 -6.74
CA ARG A 98 4.89 8.34 -7.32
C ARG A 98 3.84 8.72 -6.27
N ASP A 99 4.14 8.58 -4.98
CA ASP A 99 3.24 8.94 -3.88
C ASP A 99 3.63 10.31 -3.33
N GLN A 100 2.74 11.29 -3.41
CA GLN A 100 2.98 12.65 -2.91
C GLN A 100 1.80 13.12 -2.05
N PRO A 101 1.93 13.12 -0.70
CA PRO A 101 3.04 12.58 0.09
C PRO A 101 3.03 11.03 0.16
N PRO A 102 4.18 10.37 0.46
CA PRO A 102 4.23 8.94 0.75
C PRO A 102 3.37 8.56 1.96
N MET A 103 2.49 7.56 1.80
CA MET A 103 1.56 7.10 2.84
C MET A 103 2.07 5.83 3.53
N LEU A 104 3.19 5.93 4.25
CA LEU A 104 3.83 4.79 4.92
C LEU A 104 3.00 4.24 6.10
N GLY A 105 2.14 5.08 6.67
CA GLY A 105 1.30 4.80 7.83
C GLY A 105 2.01 5.05 9.16
N SER A 106 1.22 5.13 10.25
CA SER A 106 1.74 5.47 11.59
C SER A 106 1.71 4.30 12.57
N VAL A 107 0.58 3.60 12.63
CA VAL A 107 0.35 2.46 13.54
C VAL A 107 -0.21 1.31 12.73
N ARG A 108 0.00 0.08 13.25
CA ARG A 108 -0.40 -1.15 12.59
C ARG A 108 -1.45 -1.91 13.41
N PHE A 109 -2.67 -1.37 13.42
CA PHE A 109 -3.83 -2.07 13.96
C PHE A 109 -4.42 -3.06 12.95
N GLY A 110 -4.37 -2.71 11.66
CA GLY A 110 -4.73 -3.59 10.56
C GLY A 110 -3.51 -4.17 9.84
N PRO A 111 -3.74 -5.09 8.88
CA PRO A 111 -2.66 -5.60 8.03
C PRO A 111 -2.02 -4.51 7.19
N ASP A 112 -0.75 -4.71 6.81
CA ASP A 112 -0.06 -3.86 5.85
C ASP A 112 -0.73 -3.93 4.47
N LEU A 113 -0.82 -2.80 3.78
CA LEU A 113 -1.54 -2.67 2.51
C LEU A 113 -0.64 -2.43 1.29
N ALA A 114 0.69 -2.34 1.44
CA ALA A 114 1.58 -2.02 0.32
C ALA A 114 1.44 -3.00 -0.87
N ASN A 115 1.11 -4.26 -0.56
CA ASN A 115 0.91 -5.35 -1.52
C ASN A 115 -0.52 -5.90 -1.52
N LEU A 116 -1.53 -5.09 -1.16
CA LEU A 116 -2.92 -5.55 -1.11
C LEU A 116 -3.42 -6.04 -2.48
N GLY A 117 -3.14 -5.30 -3.55
CA GLY A 117 -3.61 -5.62 -4.91
C GLY A 117 -3.01 -6.89 -5.51
N CYS A 118 -1.94 -7.45 -4.91
CA CYS A 118 -1.39 -8.74 -5.28
C CYS A 118 -2.06 -9.91 -4.53
N ARG A 119 -2.79 -9.63 -3.44
CA ARG A 119 -3.37 -10.64 -2.54
C ARG A 119 -4.89 -10.71 -2.61
N GLU A 120 -5.51 -9.57 -2.87
CA GLU A 120 -6.95 -9.43 -3.02
C GLU A 120 -7.22 -8.75 -4.35
N THR A 121 -7.88 -9.47 -5.26
CA THR A 121 -8.29 -8.96 -6.58
C THR A 121 -9.80 -8.77 -6.65
N ASN A 122 -10.55 -9.27 -5.67
CA ASN A 122 -12.01 -9.17 -5.64
C ASN A 122 -12.45 -7.82 -5.05
N ALA A 123 -12.85 -6.91 -5.92
CA ALA A 123 -13.39 -5.61 -5.53
C ALA A 123 -14.59 -5.72 -4.58
N ALA A 124 -15.47 -6.72 -4.77
CA ALA A 124 -16.63 -6.95 -3.91
C ALA A 124 -16.20 -7.23 -2.46
N ALA A 125 -15.18 -8.07 -2.27
CA ALA A 125 -14.66 -8.40 -0.94
C ALA A 125 -14.05 -7.17 -0.23
N LEU A 126 -13.39 -6.28 -0.98
CA LEU A 126 -12.86 -5.04 -0.42
C LEU A 126 -13.97 -4.09 0.02
N LEU A 127 -15.05 -3.95 -0.73
CA LEU A 127 -16.16 -3.08 -0.30
C LEU A 127 -16.91 -3.69 0.85
N LEU A 128 -17.00 -5.03 0.90
CA LEU A 128 -17.60 -5.69 2.04
C LEU A 128 -16.83 -5.36 3.30
N ARG A 129 -15.51 -5.36 3.21
CA ARG A 129 -14.62 -4.97 4.30
C ARG A 129 -14.82 -3.51 4.69
N LEU A 130 -15.03 -2.61 3.74
CA LEU A 130 -15.34 -1.20 4.03
C LEU A 130 -16.73 -1.02 4.66
N TYR A 131 -17.74 -1.73 4.16
CA TYR A 131 -19.12 -1.60 4.61
C TYR A 131 -19.36 -2.25 5.97
N LYS A 132 -18.93 -3.51 6.15
CA LYS A 132 -19.08 -4.26 7.40
C LYS A 132 -17.84 -5.13 7.67
N PRO A 133 -16.75 -4.53 8.17
CA PRO A 133 -15.49 -5.25 8.44
C PRO A 133 -15.69 -6.47 9.34
N SER A 134 -16.56 -6.36 10.35
CA SER A 134 -16.88 -7.42 11.30
C SER A 134 -17.57 -8.64 10.70
N ALA A 135 -18.12 -8.53 9.48
CA ALA A 135 -18.69 -9.68 8.77
C ALA A 135 -17.63 -10.56 8.10
N ILE A 136 -16.43 -10.02 7.87
CA ILE A 136 -15.31 -10.78 7.29
C ILE A 136 -14.35 -11.23 8.38
N VAL A 137 -13.99 -10.31 9.28
CA VAL A 137 -13.07 -10.57 10.38
C VAL A 137 -13.85 -10.41 11.67
N PRO A 138 -14.24 -11.50 12.34
CA PRO A 138 -14.86 -11.43 13.66
C PRO A 138 -14.03 -10.56 14.59
N LEU A 139 -14.68 -9.67 15.35
CA LEU A 139 -14.03 -8.72 16.27
C LEU A 139 -13.06 -7.72 15.60
N SER A 140 -13.25 -7.42 14.31
CA SER A 140 -12.49 -6.36 13.65
C SER A 140 -12.66 -5.01 14.37
N THR A 141 -11.54 -4.35 14.67
CA THR A 141 -11.50 -2.97 15.20
C THR A 141 -11.55 -1.92 14.10
N MET A 142 -11.58 -2.33 12.82
CA MET A 142 -11.70 -1.41 11.69
C MET A 142 -13.08 -0.72 11.72
N PRO A 143 -13.14 0.62 11.62
CA PRO A 143 -14.41 1.33 11.51
C PRO A 143 -15.19 0.93 10.25
N SER A 144 -16.51 1.01 10.33
CA SER A 144 -17.41 0.78 9.21
C SER A 144 -17.62 2.07 8.43
N TYR A 145 -17.31 2.07 7.13
CA TYR A 145 -17.40 3.21 6.22
C TYR A 145 -18.74 3.28 5.49
N ARG A 146 -19.86 3.06 6.20
CA ARG A 146 -21.21 2.97 5.59
C ARG A 146 -21.62 4.23 4.84
N HIS A 147 -21.08 5.39 5.21
CA HIS A 147 -21.35 6.66 4.55
C HIS A 147 -20.90 6.67 3.07
N LEU A 148 -19.96 5.79 2.68
CA LEU A 148 -19.55 5.62 1.29
C LEU A 148 -20.55 4.76 0.47
N PHE A 149 -21.68 4.39 1.05
CA PHE A 149 -22.68 3.52 0.44
C PHE A 149 -24.08 4.15 0.51
N HIS A 150 -24.95 3.73 -0.39
CA HIS A 150 -26.39 3.97 -0.36
C HIS A 150 -27.11 2.66 -0.07
N VAL A 151 -28.12 2.72 0.78
CA VAL A 151 -29.02 1.59 1.02
C VAL A 151 -30.37 1.94 0.43
N ARG A 152 -30.91 1.06 -0.41
CA ARG A 152 -32.25 1.21 -1.01
C ARG A 152 -33.02 -0.11 -0.98
N PRO A 153 -34.35 -0.10 -1.04
CA PRO A 153 -35.11 -1.33 -1.25
C PRO A 153 -34.67 -2.03 -2.55
N ALA A 154 -34.56 -3.36 -2.51
CA ALA A 154 -34.18 -4.17 -3.65
C ALA A 154 -35.33 -4.19 -4.67
N PRO A 155 -35.06 -3.95 -5.97
CA PRO A 155 -36.10 -3.96 -6.99
C PRO A 155 -36.72 -5.37 -7.14
N ALA A 156 -38.04 -5.42 -7.37
CA ALA A 156 -38.83 -6.66 -7.46
C ALA A 156 -38.40 -7.59 -8.61
N GLY A 157 -37.67 -7.09 -9.61
CA GLY A 157 -37.15 -7.85 -10.76
C GLY A 157 -35.70 -8.33 -10.63
N GLY A 158 -35.08 -8.18 -9.45
CA GLY A 158 -33.64 -8.39 -9.26
C GLY A 158 -32.82 -7.14 -9.59
N SER A 159 -31.63 -7.03 -9.02
CA SER A 159 -30.76 -5.87 -9.21
C SER A 159 -30.31 -5.76 -10.66
N GLU A 160 -30.67 -4.67 -11.33
CA GLU A 160 -30.19 -4.29 -12.67
C GLU A 160 -28.65 -4.27 -12.76
N TRP A 161 -27.99 -4.07 -11.62
CA TRP A 161 -26.54 -4.12 -11.44
C TRP A 161 -26.01 -5.56 -11.52
N ARG A 162 -26.03 -6.13 -12.72
CA ARG A 162 -25.39 -7.42 -13.05
C ARG A 162 -23.86 -7.39 -12.96
N ASN A 163 -23.26 -6.19 -12.85
CA ASN A 163 -21.82 -6.00 -12.69
C ASN A 163 -21.46 -5.47 -11.29
N SER A 164 -21.09 -6.42 -10.43
CA SER A 164 -19.87 -6.47 -9.60
C SER A 164 -19.76 -5.82 -8.21
N LEU A 165 -20.66 -4.96 -7.74
CA LEU A 165 -20.35 -4.24 -6.48
C LEU A 165 -21.53 -3.98 -5.52
N ALA A 166 -22.75 -4.35 -5.88
CA ALA A 166 -23.84 -4.40 -4.92
C ALA A 166 -23.62 -5.62 -4.02
N LEU A 167 -23.27 -5.37 -2.76
CA LEU A 167 -23.14 -6.43 -1.78
C LEU A 167 -24.53 -6.94 -1.44
N ARG A 168 -25.00 -7.98 -2.15
CA ARG A 168 -26.09 -8.83 -1.66
C ARG A 168 -25.54 -9.64 -0.51
N MET A 169 -25.35 -8.99 0.62
CA MET A 169 -25.18 -9.73 1.84
C MET A 169 -26.54 -10.28 2.22
N ASN A 170 -26.64 -11.58 2.47
CA ASN A 170 -27.65 -12.10 3.40
C ASN A 170 -27.29 -11.61 4.80
N LEU A 171 -27.33 -10.29 5.00
CA LEU A 171 -27.37 -9.68 6.31
C LEU A 171 -28.76 -9.99 6.84
N SER A 172 -28.83 -11.08 7.60
CA SER A 172 -30.00 -11.46 8.38
C SER A 172 -30.51 -10.24 9.16
N SER A 173 -31.84 -10.09 9.10
CA SER A 173 -32.68 -9.04 9.70
C SER A 173 -33.03 -7.87 8.76
N ASP A 174 -34.24 -8.02 8.21
CA ASP A 174 -35.17 -6.97 7.78
C ASP A 174 -35.08 -6.47 6.32
N GLN A 175 -36.01 -7.01 5.52
CA GLN A 175 -36.57 -6.49 4.26
C GLN A 175 -35.58 -6.12 3.15
N GLY A 176 -35.53 -7.00 2.13
CA GLY A 176 -34.74 -6.94 0.90
C GLY A 176 -34.26 -5.54 0.52
N SER A 177 -33.08 -5.16 1.02
CA SER A 177 -32.42 -3.90 0.74
C SER A 177 -31.09 -4.16 0.05
N GLU A 178 -30.79 -3.37 -0.96
CA GLU A 178 -29.55 -3.39 -1.74
C GLU A 178 -28.59 -2.31 -1.24
N VAL A 179 -27.33 -2.68 -1.03
CA VAL A 179 -26.25 -1.75 -0.67
C VAL A 179 -25.44 -1.42 -1.91
N ILE A 180 -25.43 -0.15 -2.31
CA ILE A 180 -24.78 0.35 -3.52
C ILE A 180 -23.59 1.24 -3.13
N PRO A 181 -22.37 0.95 -3.60
CA PRO A 181 -21.22 1.81 -3.36
C PRO A 181 -21.32 3.11 -4.14
N ARG A 182 -21.03 4.22 -3.47
CA ARG A 182 -20.86 5.53 -4.10
C ARG A 182 -19.57 5.58 -4.92
N ALA A 183 -19.38 6.64 -5.69
CA ALA A 183 -18.17 6.85 -6.48
C ALA A 183 -16.91 6.81 -5.61
N GLU A 184 -16.98 7.34 -4.40
CA GLU A 184 -15.89 7.39 -3.44
C GLU A 184 -15.46 5.99 -2.97
N ALA A 185 -16.43 5.08 -2.69
CA ALA A 185 -16.12 3.70 -2.34
C ALA A 185 -15.43 2.96 -3.50
N ARG A 186 -15.89 3.18 -4.75
CA ARG A 186 -15.29 2.57 -5.95
C ARG A 186 -13.87 3.09 -6.18
N ALA A 187 -13.68 4.39 -6.09
CA ALA A 187 -12.37 5.02 -6.20
C ALA A 187 -11.39 4.51 -5.15
N LEU A 188 -11.81 4.44 -3.88
CA LEU A 188 -10.99 3.89 -2.79
C LEU A 188 -10.58 2.45 -3.08
N VAL A 189 -11.49 1.60 -3.55
CA VAL A 189 -11.18 0.21 -3.88
C VAL A 189 -10.27 0.10 -5.11
N SER A 190 -10.49 0.94 -6.13
CA SER A 190 -9.59 1.05 -7.28
C SER A 190 -8.16 1.39 -6.84
N TYR A 191 -8.01 2.33 -5.90
CA TYR A 191 -6.71 2.63 -5.30
C TYR A 191 -6.13 1.44 -4.53
N LEU A 192 -6.90 0.78 -3.68
CA LEU A 192 -6.44 -0.39 -2.91
C LEU A 192 -5.97 -1.55 -3.81
N LEU A 193 -6.67 -1.79 -4.93
CA LEU A 193 -6.29 -2.78 -5.94
C LEU A 193 -5.05 -2.39 -6.74
N SER A 194 -4.74 -1.09 -6.83
CA SER A 194 -3.52 -0.59 -7.47
C SER A 194 -2.26 -0.80 -6.62
N LEU A 195 -2.39 -1.15 -5.34
CA LEU A 195 -1.26 -1.31 -4.41
C LEU A 195 -0.53 -2.64 -4.65
N LYS A 196 0.50 -2.60 -5.49
CA LYS A 196 1.31 -3.75 -5.93
C LYS A 196 2.81 -3.47 -5.81
N ALA A 197 3.32 -3.52 -4.58
CA ALA A 197 4.73 -3.32 -4.26
C ALA A 197 5.53 -4.65 -4.26
N ASP A 198 5.45 -5.43 -5.34
CA ASP A 198 6.00 -6.78 -5.41
C ASP A 198 7.15 -6.94 -6.42
N GLU A 199 7.50 -5.89 -7.15
CA GLU A 199 8.56 -5.98 -8.15
C GLU A 199 9.95 -6.23 -7.57
N LEU A 200 10.73 -7.09 -8.23
CA LEU A 200 12.00 -7.58 -7.69
C LEU A 200 13.13 -6.58 -7.88
N PHE A 201 13.51 -5.90 -6.80
CA PHE A 201 14.69 -5.04 -6.73
C PHE A 201 15.79 -5.70 -5.91
N LEU A 202 17.05 -5.55 -6.32
CA LEU A 202 18.21 -6.03 -5.55
C LEU A 202 18.22 -5.43 -4.15
N GLU A 203 17.82 -4.16 -4.02
CA GLU A 203 17.75 -3.45 -2.75
C GLU A 203 16.65 -3.99 -1.82
N ALA A 204 15.75 -4.86 -2.30
CA ALA A 204 14.70 -5.44 -1.48
C ALA A 204 15.12 -6.75 -0.77
N TYR A 205 16.26 -7.34 -1.14
CA TYR A 205 16.74 -8.59 -0.56
C TYR A 205 17.99 -8.37 0.31
N PRO A 206 18.06 -8.98 1.50
CA PRO A 206 19.33 -9.13 2.22
C PRO A 206 20.39 -9.78 1.34
N ARG A 207 21.67 -9.44 1.54
CA ARG A 207 22.76 -10.06 0.77
C ARG A 207 22.84 -11.57 0.95
N GLU A 208 22.43 -12.11 2.11
CA GLU A 208 22.36 -13.56 2.33
C GLU A 208 21.29 -14.22 1.44
N ASP A 209 20.14 -13.56 1.23
CA ASP A 209 19.04 -14.09 0.41
C ASP A 209 19.33 -13.96 -1.09
N LEU A 210 20.18 -13.01 -1.52
CA LEU A 210 20.58 -12.87 -2.93
C LEU A 210 21.38 -14.07 -3.46
N GLN A 211 22.13 -14.77 -2.59
CA GLN A 211 22.87 -15.98 -2.97
C GLN A 211 21.92 -17.14 -3.28
N THR A 212 20.83 -17.28 -2.53
CA THR A 212 19.84 -18.35 -2.75
C THR A 212 18.92 -18.02 -3.93
N THR A 213 18.53 -16.76 -4.13
CA THR A 213 17.70 -16.35 -5.28
C THR A 213 18.45 -16.43 -6.61
N ASN A 214 19.76 -16.13 -6.64
CA ASN A 214 20.58 -16.32 -7.85
C ASN A 214 20.74 -17.80 -8.19
N SER A 215 20.83 -18.67 -7.18
CA SER A 215 20.81 -20.13 -7.38
C SER A 215 19.46 -20.63 -7.91
N ALA A 216 18.34 -20.08 -7.42
CA ALA A 216 16.99 -20.42 -7.88
C ALA A 216 16.71 -19.91 -9.30
N ARG A 217 17.10 -18.66 -9.62
CA ARG A 217 16.97 -18.07 -10.97
C ARG A 217 17.88 -18.78 -11.99
N GLY A 218 19.02 -19.31 -11.56
CA GLY A 218 19.87 -20.19 -12.37
C GLY A 218 19.23 -21.55 -12.66
N MET A 219 18.52 -22.13 -11.69
CA MET A 219 17.80 -23.40 -11.86
C MET A 219 16.54 -23.27 -12.73
N ASP A 220 15.79 -22.17 -12.64
CA ASP A 220 14.63 -21.94 -13.50
C ASP A 220 15.04 -21.65 -14.96
N LYS A 221 16.17 -20.96 -15.18
CA LYS A 221 16.74 -20.80 -16.52
C LYS A 221 17.22 -22.12 -17.13
N ALA A 222 17.74 -23.05 -16.31
CA ALA A 222 18.14 -24.37 -16.77
C ALA A 222 16.96 -25.30 -17.11
N ARG A 223 15.76 -25.00 -16.59
CA ARG A 223 14.53 -25.77 -16.85
C ARG A 223 13.70 -25.24 -18.03
N ALA A 224 14.03 -24.06 -18.54
CA ALA A 224 13.34 -23.37 -19.62
C ALA A 224 14.13 -23.37 -20.95
N LEU A 225 15.12 -24.24 -21.11
CA LEU A 225 15.75 -24.53 -22.40
C LEU A 225 15.14 -25.84 -22.95
N PRO A 226 14.72 -25.87 -24.23
CA PRO A 226 14.11 -27.05 -24.86
C PRO A 226 15.06 -28.24 -24.96
#